data_AF-A0A656GI77-F1
#
_entry.id   AF-A0A656GI77-F1
#
_cell.length_a   1.000
_cell.length_b   1.000
_cell.length_c   1.000
_cell.angle_alpha   90.00
_cell.angle_beta   90.00
_cell.angle_gamma   90.00
#
_symmetry.space_group_name_H-M   'P 1'
#
loop_
_entity.id
_entity.type
_entity.pdbx_description
1 polymer ?
#
loop_
_entity_poly.entity_id
_entity_poly.type
_entity_poly.pdbx_seq_one_letter_code
_entity_poly.pdbx_strand_id
1 'polypeptide(L)'
;IAGIVLTMGMAVDANVLIFSRIREEIANGMTVQRAINEGFDRAYTAILDANLTTLLVGGILFAMGTGPVKGFAVTMSLGIFTSMFTAIMVTRAMVNLIYGGRDFKKLWI
;
A
#
# COMPACT_ATOMS: atom_id res chain seq x y z
N ILE A 1 -2.37 -13.64 -18.17
CA ILE A 1 -2.76 -14.42 -16.97
C ILE A 1 -1.74 -14.25 -15.84
N ALA A 2 -0.44 -14.53 -16.07
CA ALA A 2 0.61 -14.39 -15.05
C ALA A 2 0.64 -13.02 -14.34
N GLY A 3 0.51 -11.90 -15.06
CA GLY A 3 0.51 -10.55 -14.47
C GLY A 3 -0.67 -10.28 -13.53
N ILE A 4 -1.84 -10.89 -13.78
CA ILE A 4 -3.03 -10.75 -12.93
C ILE A 4 -2.84 -11.53 -11.62
N VAL A 5 -2.31 -12.76 -11.72
CA VAL A 5 -2.01 -13.59 -10.54
C VAL A 5 -0.94 -12.93 -9.66
N LEU A 6 0.10 -12.33 -10.27
CA LEU A 6 1.12 -11.59 -9.53
C LEU A 6 0.51 -10.37 -8.80
N THR A 7 -0.34 -9.60 -9.49
CA THR A 7 -1.00 -8.43 -8.88
C THR A 7 -1.87 -8.83 -7.70
N MET A 8 -2.59 -9.96 -7.79
CA MET A 8 -3.34 -10.50 -6.65
C MET A 8 -2.43 -10.92 -5.50
N GLY A 9 -1.30 -11.57 -5.78
CA GLY A 9 -0.32 -11.97 -4.76
C GLY A 9 0.24 -10.77 -3.98
N MET A 10 0.62 -9.70 -4.68
CA MET A 10 1.12 -8.47 -4.04
C MET A 10 0.04 -7.73 -3.25
N ALA A 11 -1.23 -7.80 -3.69
CA ALA A 11 -2.34 -7.21 -2.95
C ALA A 11 -2.57 -7.92 -1.60
N VAL A 12 -2.36 -9.24 -1.52
CA VAL A 12 -2.46 -9.99 -0.26
C VAL A 12 -1.26 -9.73 0.65
N ASP A 13 -0.05 -9.62 0.09
CA ASP A 13 1.18 -9.32 0.84
C ASP A 13 1.06 -8.01 1.65
N ALA A 14 0.54 -6.96 1.03
CA ALA A 14 0.28 -5.67 1.70
C ALA A 14 -0.64 -5.80 2.92
N ASN A 15 -1.71 -6.61 2.81
CA ASN A 15 -2.63 -6.84 3.91
C ASN A 15 -1.97 -7.62 5.05
N VAL A 16 -1.21 -8.66 4.72
CA VAL A 16 -0.47 -9.46 5.71
C VAL A 16 0.57 -8.60 6.43
N LEU A 17 1.24 -7.68 5.73
CA LEU A 17 2.22 -6.76 6.30
C LEU A 17 1.60 -5.78 7.31
N ILE A 18 0.41 -5.24 7.01
CA ILE A 18 -0.32 -4.39 7.97
C ILE A 18 -0.65 -5.18 9.24
N PHE A 19 -1.21 -6.39 9.06
CA PHE A 19 -1.59 -7.23 10.20
C PHE A 19 -0.40 -7.66 11.05
N SER A 20 0.72 -8.00 10.42
CA SER A 20 1.94 -8.36 11.15
C SER A 20 2.48 -7.17 11.93
N ARG A 21 2.51 -5.97 11.33
CA ARG A 21 3.00 -4.76 12.01
C ARG A 21 2.12 -4.35 13.17
N ILE A 22 0.79 -4.36 13.01
CA ILE A 22 -0.13 -4.08 14.12
C ILE A 22 0.06 -5.07 15.26
N ARG A 23 0.24 -6.37 14.96
CA ARG A 23 0.53 -7.40 15.97
C ARG A 23 1.84 -7.13 16.71
N GLU A 24 2.87 -6.69 15.99
CA GLU A 24 4.18 -6.36 16.54
C GLU A 24 4.11 -5.15 17.49
N GLU A 25 3.39 -4.09 17.10
CA GLU A 25 3.19 -2.90 17.93
C GLU A 25 2.33 -3.18 19.19
N ILE A 26 1.34 -4.09 19.09
CA ILE A 26 0.58 -4.57 20.26
C ILE A 26 1.47 -5.40 21.20
N ALA A 27 2.34 -6.26 20.65
CA ALA A 27 3.28 -7.05 21.43
C ALA A 27 4.33 -6.17 22.16
N ASN A 28 4.68 -5.02 21.60
CA ASN A 28 5.54 -4.01 22.22
C ASN A 28 4.85 -3.22 23.35
N GLY A 29 3.62 -3.58 23.73
CA GLY A 29 2.91 -3.00 24.88
C GLY A 29 2.18 -1.69 24.56
N MET A 30 2.05 -1.31 23.29
CA MET A 30 1.23 -0.17 22.89
C MET A 30 -0.26 -0.48 23.05
N THR A 31 -1.04 0.54 23.42
CA THR A 31 -2.50 0.42 23.40
C THR A 31 -2.98 0.13 21.98
N VAL A 32 -3.92 -0.81 21.84
CA VAL A 32 -4.43 -1.32 20.55
C VAL A 32 -4.79 -0.18 19.58
N GLN A 33 -5.37 0.90 20.10
CA GLN A 33 -5.80 2.05 19.31
C GLN A 33 -4.63 2.92 18.78
N ARG A 34 -3.51 3.01 19.52
CA ARG A 34 -2.27 3.63 19.03
C ARG A 34 -1.51 2.71 18.08
N ALA A 35 -1.47 1.41 18.37
CA ALA A 35 -0.85 0.41 17.52
C ALA A 35 -1.49 0.34 16.13
N ILE A 36 -2.82 0.47 16.05
CA ILE A 36 -3.52 0.53 14.76
C ILE A 36 -3.16 1.80 13.99
N ASN A 37 -3.17 2.99 14.64
CA ASN A 37 -2.85 4.24 13.96
C ASN A 37 -1.39 4.30 13.46
N GLU A 38 -0.42 4.02 14.33
CA GLU A 38 0.99 3.99 13.92
C GLU A 38 1.29 2.85 12.94
N GLY A 39 0.65 1.69 13.14
CA GLY A 39 0.77 0.55 12.24
C GLY A 39 0.28 0.87 10.83
N PHE A 40 -0.84 1.58 10.70
CA PHE A 40 -1.36 2.03 9.41
C PHE A 40 -0.47 3.07 8.72
N ASP A 41 0.01 4.08 9.44
CA ASP A 41 0.88 5.12 8.86
C ASP A 41 2.21 4.54 8.33
N ARG A 42 2.84 3.66 9.11
CA ARG A 42 4.09 3.01 8.71
C ARG A 42 3.87 2.00 7.59
N ALA A 43 2.83 1.16 7.70
CA ALA A 43 2.52 0.18 6.67
C ALA A 43 2.11 0.84 5.35
N TYR A 44 1.41 1.98 5.40
CA TYR A 44 1.09 2.75 4.20
C TYR A 44 2.34 3.19 3.43
N THR A 45 3.32 3.75 4.15
CA THR A 45 4.59 4.17 3.54
C THR A 45 5.33 2.97 2.94
N ALA A 46 5.38 1.84 3.66
CA ALA A 46 5.99 0.60 3.17
C ALA A 46 5.28 0.03 1.93
N ILE A 47 3.95 0.04 1.89
CA ILE A 47 3.15 -0.41 0.74
C ILE A 47 3.37 0.50 -0.46
N LEU A 48 3.48 1.81 -0.25
CA LEU A 48 3.74 2.76 -1.31
C LEU A 48 5.12 2.53 -1.94
N ASP A 49 6.15 2.34 -1.12
CA ASP A 49 7.50 2.03 -1.59
C ASP A 49 7.58 0.68 -2.34
N ALA A 50 6.90 -0.36 -1.84
CA ALA A 50 6.82 -1.66 -2.50
C ALA A 50 6.13 -1.59 -3.87
N ASN A 51 5.03 -0.84 -3.98
CA ASN A 51 4.35 -0.63 -5.26
C ASN A 51 5.19 0.22 -6.22
N LEU A 52 5.87 1.26 -5.72
CA LEU A 52 6.70 2.15 -6.52
C LEU A 52 7.91 1.43 -7.12
N THR A 53 8.61 0.63 -6.31
CA THR A 53 9.72 -0.21 -6.78
C THR A 53 9.25 -1.24 -7.82
N THR A 54 8.08 -1.83 -7.64
CA THR A 54 7.52 -2.75 -8.64
C THR A 54 7.12 -2.04 -9.93
N LEU A 55 6.64 -0.80 -9.85
CA LEU A 55 6.33 0.02 -11.02
C LEU A 55 7.60 0.36 -11.81
N LEU A 56 8.72 0.63 -11.13
CA LEU A 56 10.03 0.78 -11.76
C LEU A 56 10.46 -0.49 -12.50
N VAL A 57 10.32 -1.66 -11.86
CA VAL A 57 10.61 -2.95 -12.51
C VAL A 57 9.71 -3.16 -13.73
N GLY A 58 8.41 -2.82 -13.64
CA GLY A 58 7.48 -2.84 -14.77
C GLY A 58 7.93 -1.94 -15.92
N GLY A 59 8.42 -0.73 -15.63
CA GLY A 59 8.97 0.18 -16.63
C GLY A 59 10.21 -0.38 -17.33
N ILE A 60 11.13 -0.99 -16.57
CA ILE A 60 12.34 -1.63 -17.12
C ILE A 60 11.93 -2.83 -18.01
N LEU A 61 11.02 -3.67 -17.54
CA LEU A 61 10.51 -4.82 -18.31
C LEU A 61 9.75 -4.39 -19.57
N PHE A 62 9.09 -3.24 -19.55
CA PHE A 62 8.45 -2.69 -20.74
C PHE A 62 9.47 -2.20 -21.78
N ALA A 63 10.54 -1.53 -21.33
CA ALA A 63 11.60 -1.02 -22.20
C ALA A 63 12.48 -2.13 -22.78
N MET A 64 12.89 -3.10 -21.97
CA MET A 64 13.83 -4.16 -22.35
C MET A 64 13.17 -5.49 -22.74
N GLY A 65 11.90 -5.70 -22.39
CA GLY A 65 11.21 -6.97 -22.63
C GLY A 65 10.79 -7.17 -24.09
N THR A 66 10.70 -8.43 -24.51
CA THR A 66 10.22 -8.84 -25.85
C THR A 66 8.95 -9.67 -25.73
N GLY A 67 8.07 -9.53 -26.73
CA GLY A 67 6.83 -10.31 -26.92
C GLY A 67 5.99 -10.51 -25.65
N PRO A 68 6.05 -11.68 -24.98
CA PRO A 68 5.25 -11.97 -23.79
C PRO A 68 5.56 -11.08 -22.57
N VAL A 69 6.82 -10.66 -22.41
CA VAL A 69 7.27 -9.88 -21.25
C VAL A 69 6.70 -8.47 -21.27
N LYS A 70 6.51 -7.88 -22.46
CA LYS A 70 5.82 -6.59 -22.61
C LYS A 70 4.35 -6.67 -22.21
N GLY A 71 3.64 -7.72 -22.61
CA GLY A 71 2.25 -7.94 -22.19
C GLY A 71 2.11 -8.16 -20.67
N PHE A 72 3.09 -8.84 -20.07
CA PHE A 72 3.21 -8.97 -18.63
C PHE A 72 3.45 -7.62 -17.93
N ALA A 73 4.40 -6.83 -18.42
CA ALA A 73 4.72 -5.51 -17.87
C ALA A 73 3.51 -4.55 -17.94
N VAL A 74 2.76 -4.55 -19.05
CA VAL A 74 1.56 -3.71 -19.21
C VAL A 74 0.48 -4.11 -18.21
N THR A 75 0.15 -5.42 -18.11
CA THR A 75 -0.90 -5.88 -17.20
C THR A 75 -0.56 -5.64 -15.72
N MET A 76 0.70 -5.86 -15.34
CA MET A 76 1.18 -5.55 -13.99
C MET A 76 1.15 -4.04 -13.70
N SER A 77 1.62 -3.21 -14.63
CA SER A 77 1.63 -1.75 -14.48
C SER A 77 0.21 -1.18 -14.34
N LEU A 78 -0.75 -1.71 -15.10
CA LEU A 78 -2.16 -1.31 -15.02
C LEU A 78 -2.79 -1.71 -13.67
N GLY A 79 -2.41 -2.88 -13.15
CA GLY A 79 -2.78 -3.33 -11.80
C GLY A 79 -2.24 -2.43 -10.69
N ILE A 80 -0.96 -2.08 -10.76
CA ILE A 80 -0.32 -1.17 -9.79
C ILE A 80 -0.90 0.24 -9.91
N PHE A 81 -1.17 0.75 -11.12
CA PHE A 81 -1.82 2.06 -11.30
C PHE A 81 -3.20 2.11 -10.64
N THR A 82 -4.00 1.05 -10.81
CA THR A 82 -5.32 0.95 -10.17
C THR A 82 -5.20 0.87 -8.64
N SER A 83 -4.22 0.11 -8.15
CA SER A 83 -3.92 -0.02 -6.71
C SER A 83 -3.39 1.29 -6.11
N MET A 84 -2.47 1.98 -6.79
CA MET A 84 -1.96 3.29 -6.38
C MET A 84 -3.04 4.36 -6.41
N PHE A 85 -3.92 4.36 -7.42
CA PHE A 85 -5.06 5.27 -7.45
C PHE A 85 -5.99 5.01 -6.26
N THR A 86 -6.24 3.74 -5.95
CA THR A 86 -6.98 3.34 -4.74
C THR A 86 -6.23 3.78 -3.49
N ALA A 87 -4.91 3.61 -3.39
CA ALA A 87 -4.12 4.06 -2.24
C ALA A 87 -4.10 5.59 -2.10
N ILE A 88 -4.05 6.36 -3.19
CA ILE A 88 -4.08 7.83 -3.12
C ILE A 88 -5.48 8.33 -2.77
N MET A 89 -6.54 7.79 -3.38
CA MET A 89 -7.92 8.18 -3.11
C MET A 89 -8.43 7.67 -1.77
N VAL A 90 -8.17 6.41 -1.43
CA VAL A 90 -8.61 5.77 -0.17
C VAL A 90 -7.76 6.23 0.99
N THR A 91 -6.45 6.43 0.84
CA THR A 91 -5.66 7.00 1.95
C THR A 91 -5.94 8.48 2.12
N ARG A 92 -6.12 9.26 1.05
CA ARG A 92 -6.59 10.64 1.21
C ARG A 92 -8.02 10.69 1.75
N ALA A 93 -8.90 9.74 1.42
CA ALA A 93 -10.23 9.63 2.01
C ALA A 93 -10.19 9.17 3.47
N MET A 94 -9.37 8.20 3.85
CA MET A 94 -9.21 7.76 5.25
C MET A 94 -8.54 8.85 6.09
N VAL A 95 -7.46 9.46 5.59
CA VAL A 95 -6.83 10.62 6.24
C VAL A 95 -7.83 11.76 6.32
N ASN A 96 -8.63 12.05 5.30
CA ASN A 96 -9.67 13.10 5.38
C ASN A 96 -10.92 12.65 6.16
N LEU A 97 -11.18 11.37 6.39
CA LEU A 97 -12.25 10.90 7.29
C LEU A 97 -11.80 10.95 8.75
N ILE A 98 -10.50 10.74 8.98
CA ILE A 98 -9.86 10.74 10.31
C ILE A 98 -9.43 12.16 10.71
N TYR A 99 -8.98 13.00 9.76
CA TYR A 99 -8.46 14.36 9.97
C TYR A 99 -9.26 15.48 9.29
N GLY A 100 -10.17 15.17 8.36
CA GLY A 100 -10.99 16.16 7.67
C GLY A 100 -12.15 16.62 8.53
N GLY A 101 -11.80 17.50 9.48
CA GLY A 101 -12.81 18.24 10.24
C GLY A 101 -12.27 19.08 11.37
N ARG A 102 -11.03 18.90 11.85
CA ARG A 102 -10.59 19.56 13.08
C ARG A 102 -9.09 19.85 13.13
N ASP A 103 -8.76 21.10 12.83
CA ASP A 103 -7.60 21.81 13.38
C ASP A 103 -7.79 21.95 14.89
N PHE A 104 -7.26 21.03 15.70
CA PHE A 104 -7.29 21.17 17.16
C PHE A 104 -5.94 20.82 17.80
N LYS A 105 -5.18 21.89 18.03
CA LYS A 105 -4.51 22.11 19.32
C LYS A 105 -5.43 21.62 20.46
N LYS A 106 -4.95 20.64 21.22
CA LYS A 106 -5.43 20.13 22.53
C LYS A 106 -6.22 18.81 22.52
N LEU A 107 -5.52 17.83 23.09
CA LEU A 107 -6.00 16.70 23.90
C LEU A 107 -7.12 17.10 24.86
N TRP A 108 -8.22 16.32 24.89
CA TRP A 108 -8.71 15.70 26.12
C TRP A 108 -9.78 14.64 25.83
N ILE A 109 -9.69 13.55 26.63
CA ILE A 109 -10.50 12.32 26.70
C ILE A 109 -10.21 11.27 25.64
#